data_AF-A0A7H8UNS1-F1
#
_entry.id   AF-A0A7H8UNS1-F1
#
_cell.length_a   1.000
_cell.length_b   1.000
_cell.length_c   1.000
_cell.angle_alpha   90.00
_cell.angle_beta   90.00
_cell.angle_gamma   90.00
#
_symmetry.space_group_name_H-M   'P 1'
#
loop_
_entity.id
_entity.type
_entity.pdbx_description
1 polymer ?
#
loop_
_entity_poly.entity_id
_entity_poly.type
_entity_poly.pdbx_seq_one_letter_code
_entity_poly.pdbx_strand_id
1 'polypeptide(L)'
;MKPTYEELEARCAALAAENAGVKAAIDATIGWQQSTDPENVESVRMLVDIKTPAADAFLAEVRAQGVEMAAQSEQFSTWVQQGLRSFAIGVRQGDEQ
;
A
#
# COMPACT_ATOMS: atom_id res chain seq x y z
N MET A 1 15.23 2.92 11.98
CA MET A 1 15.56 4.36 11.94
C MET A 1 14.25 5.08 11.63
N LYS A 2 13.95 6.22 12.27
CA LYS A 2 12.74 6.96 11.91
C LYS A 2 12.94 7.59 10.53
N PRO A 3 11.95 7.51 9.62
CA PRO A 3 12.09 8.10 8.30
C PRO A 3 12.34 9.61 8.39
N THR A 4 13.09 10.14 7.44
CA THR A 4 13.32 11.58 7.33
C THR A 4 12.05 12.29 6.87
N TYR A 5 12.00 13.61 7.04
CA TYR A 5 10.87 14.40 6.53
C TYR A 5 10.73 14.27 5.01
N GLU A 6 11.84 14.29 4.27
CA GLU A 6 11.87 14.13 2.82
C GLU A 6 11.35 12.75 2.39
N GLU A 7 11.70 11.68 3.12
CA GLU A 7 11.18 10.33 2.86
C GLU A 7 9.67 10.24 3.11
N LEU A 8 9.15 10.91 4.14
CA LEU A 8 7.73 10.98 4.41
C LEU A 8 6.98 11.81 3.36
N GLU A 9 7.52 12.95 2.95
CA GLU A 9 6.95 13.78 1.88
C GLU A 9 6.88 13.02 0.56
N ALA A 10 7.94 12.30 0.18
CA ALA A 10 7.98 11.47 -1.00
C ALA A 10 6.91 10.35 -0.97
N ARG A 11 6.71 9.70 0.19
CA ARG A 11 5.65 8.69 0.38
C ARG A 11 4.26 9.31 0.24
N CYS A 12 4.02 10.48 0.83
CA CYS A 12 2.76 11.19 0.70
C CYS A 12 2.48 11.60 -0.75
N ALA A 13 3.49 12.11 -1.47
CA ALA A 13 3.37 12.46 -2.87
C ALA A 13 3.04 11.25 -3.75
N ALA A 14 3.68 10.10 -3.50
CA ALA A 14 3.39 8.85 -4.21
C ALA A 14 1.96 8.37 -3.98
N LEU A 15 1.47 8.38 -2.73
CA LEU A 15 0.08 8.03 -2.39
C LEU A 15 -0.92 9.00 -3.02
N ALA A 16 -0.61 10.30 -3.03
CA ALA A 16 -1.48 11.30 -3.65
C ALA A 16 -1.57 11.10 -5.18
N ALA A 17 -0.44 10.82 -5.84
CA ALA A 17 -0.40 10.54 -7.27
C ALA A 17 -1.17 9.26 -7.63
N GLU A 18 -1.01 8.19 -6.84
CA GLU A 18 -1.74 6.93 -7.02
C GLU A 18 -3.25 7.14 -6.84
N ASN A 19 -3.67 7.83 -5.77
CA ASN A 19 -5.08 8.15 -5.54
C ASN A 19 -5.69 8.99 -6.67
N ALA A 20 -4.94 9.95 -7.22
CA ALA A 20 -5.38 10.73 -8.38
C ALA A 20 -5.57 9.83 -9.62
N GLY A 21 -4.66 8.87 -9.85
CA GLY A 21 -4.77 7.89 -10.93
C GLY A 21 -5.99 6.97 -10.77
N VAL A 22 -6.21 6.44 -9.58
CA VAL A 22 -7.40 5.62 -9.26
C VAL A 22 -8.68 6.41 -9.48
N LYS A 23 -8.73 7.67 -9.01
CA LYS A 23 -9.88 8.54 -9.23
C LYS A 23 -10.13 8.78 -10.73
N ALA A 24 -9.09 9.06 -11.50
CA ALA A 24 -9.23 9.26 -12.95
C ALA A 24 -9.76 8.01 -13.66
N ALA A 25 -9.30 6.82 -13.26
CA ALA A 25 -9.79 5.55 -13.81
C ALA A 25 -11.28 5.30 -13.48
N ILE A 26 -11.69 5.63 -12.26
CA ILE A 26 -13.11 5.57 -11.85
C ILE A 26 -13.95 6.56 -12.66
N ASP A 27 -13.53 7.82 -12.74
CA ASP A 27 -14.26 8.86 -13.47
C ASP A 27 -14.41 8.49 -14.96
N ALA A 28 -13.37 7.93 -15.59
CA ALA A 28 -13.41 7.42 -16.96
C ALA A 28 -14.38 6.23 -17.13
N THR A 29 -14.37 5.30 -16.17
CA THR A 29 -15.29 4.14 -16.18
C THR A 29 -16.75 4.59 -16.07
N ILE A 30 -17.04 5.55 -15.18
CA ILE A 30 -18.38 6.12 -15.03
C ILE A 30 -18.83 6.82 -16.32
N GLY A 31 -17.96 7.65 -16.92
CA GLY A 31 -18.26 8.34 -18.17
C GLY A 31 -18.58 7.36 -19.31
N TRP A 32 -17.86 6.25 -19.38
CA TRP A 32 -18.13 5.16 -20.31
C TRP A 32 -19.50 4.50 -20.04
N GLN A 33 -19.79 4.11 -18.79
CA GLN A 33 -21.06 3.49 -18.41
C GLN A 33 -22.28 4.37 -18.69
N GLN A 34 -22.12 5.69 -18.59
CA GLN A 34 -23.18 6.66 -18.84
C GLN A 34 -23.33 7.02 -20.32
N SER A 35 -22.38 6.62 -21.17
CA SER A 35 -22.52 6.82 -22.61
C SER A 35 -23.68 5.96 -23.13
N THR A 36 -24.57 6.58 -23.91
CA THR A 36 -25.80 5.95 -24.44
C THR A 36 -25.50 5.04 -25.65
N ASP A 37 -24.25 4.60 -25.79
CA ASP A 37 -23.79 3.85 -26.95
C ASP A 37 -24.18 2.36 -26.82
N PRO A 38 -25.04 1.83 -27.72
CA PRO A 38 -25.49 0.44 -27.66
C PRO A 38 -24.37 -0.58 -27.97
N GLU A 39 -23.22 -0.17 -28.52
CA GLU A 39 -22.05 -1.06 -28.70
C GLU A 39 -21.18 -1.17 -27.44
N ASN A 40 -21.54 -0.46 -26.37
CA ASN A 40 -20.74 -0.36 -25.16
C ASN A 40 -20.91 -1.57 -24.22
N VAL A 41 -20.60 -2.76 -24.74
CA VAL A 41 -20.80 -4.05 -24.06
C VAL A 41 -19.52 -4.57 -23.39
N GLU A 42 -18.38 -3.88 -23.51
CA GLU A 42 -17.13 -4.31 -22.90
C GLU A 42 -17.05 -3.87 -21.42
N SER A 43 -17.57 -4.74 -20.55
CA SER A 43 -17.42 -4.88 -19.08
C SER A 43 -16.60 -3.85 -18.27
N VAL A 44 -17.01 -3.63 -17.01
CA VAL A 44 -16.30 -2.94 -15.89
C VAL A 44 -14.86 -3.45 -15.60
N ARG A 45 -14.33 -4.32 -16.46
CA ARG A 45 -12.99 -4.91 -16.44
C ARG A 45 -11.86 -3.88 -16.42
N MET A 46 -12.09 -2.62 -16.80
CA MET A 46 -11.10 -1.53 -16.65
C MET A 46 -10.59 -1.34 -15.22
N LEU A 47 -11.36 -1.72 -14.20
CA LEU A 47 -10.97 -1.56 -12.80
C LEU A 47 -10.41 -2.86 -12.16
N VAL A 48 -10.54 -4.01 -12.82
CA VAL A 48 -10.26 -5.33 -12.23
C VAL A 48 -8.78 -5.54 -11.90
N ASP A 49 -7.88 -4.88 -12.63
CA ASP A 49 -6.42 -5.05 -12.50
C ASP A 49 -5.69 -3.80 -12.00
N ILE A 50 -6.40 -2.80 -11.46
CA ILE A 50 -5.74 -1.63 -10.86
C ILE A 50 -4.88 -2.10 -9.68
N LYS A 51 -3.60 -1.75 -9.72
CA LYS A 51 -2.65 -1.97 -8.64
C LYS A 51 -2.40 -0.68 -7.89
N THR A 52 -2.18 -0.80 -6.58
CA THR A 52 -1.91 0.31 -5.68
C THR A 52 -0.60 0.09 -4.92
N PRO A 53 0.55 -0.02 -5.63
CA PRO A 53 1.83 -0.36 -5.02
C PRO A 53 2.29 0.66 -3.95
N ALA A 54 1.93 1.93 -4.06
CA ALA A 54 2.24 2.92 -3.04
C ALA A 54 1.43 2.66 -1.76
N ALA A 55 0.14 2.35 -1.88
CA ALA A 55 -0.69 1.93 -0.75
C ALA A 55 -0.19 0.61 -0.15
N ASP A 56 0.20 -0.37 -0.98
CA ASP A 56 0.71 -1.66 -0.51
C ASP A 56 2.01 -1.49 0.30
N ALA A 57 2.95 -0.69 -0.22
CA ALA A 57 4.18 -0.35 0.49
C ALA A 57 3.93 0.42 1.80
N PHE A 58 2.94 1.32 1.81
CA PHE A 58 2.53 2.02 3.02
C PHE A 58 1.97 1.05 4.07
N LEU A 59 1.09 0.13 3.67
CA LEU A 59 0.53 -0.88 4.57
C LEU A 59 1.60 -1.84 5.10
N ALA A 60 2.54 -2.25 4.26
CA ALA A 60 3.70 -3.06 4.66
C ALA A 60 4.54 -2.35 5.74
N GLU A 61 4.81 -1.06 5.57
CA GLU A 61 5.49 -0.25 6.59
C GLU A 61 4.70 -0.19 7.91
N VAL A 62 3.39 0.04 7.86
CA VAL A 62 2.54 0.08 9.07
C VAL A 62 2.53 -1.27 9.78
N ARG A 63 2.45 -2.38 9.05
CA ARG A 63 2.57 -3.74 9.62
C ARG A 63 3.93 -3.94 10.28
N ALA A 64 5.02 -3.54 9.61
CA ALA A 64 6.37 -3.63 10.16
C ALA A 64 6.51 -2.82 11.46
N GLN A 65 5.94 -1.62 11.54
CA GLN A 65 5.95 -0.80 12.76
C GLN A 65 5.22 -1.49 13.93
N GLY A 66 4.10 -2.16 13.68
CA GLY A 66 3.41 -2.95 14.70
C GLY A 66 4.28 -4.08 15.26
N VAL A 67 5.02 -4.77 14.39
CA VAL A 67 5.98 -5.82 14.80
C VAL A 67 7.14 -5.22 15.58
N GLU A 68 7.68 -4.08 15.15
CA GLU A 68 8.75 -3.38 15.86
C GLU A 68 8.31 -2.94 17.26
N MET A 69 7.05 -2.51 17.42
CA MET A 69 6.47 -2.19 18.72
C MET A 69 6.38 -3.43 19.63
N ALA A 70 5.98 -4.58 19.10
CA ALA A 70 6.00 -5.84 19.85
C ALA A 70 7.42 -6.23 20.27
N ALA A 71 8.41 -6.04 19.38
CA ALA A 71 9.83 -6.30 19.65
C ALA A 71 10.46 -5.36 20.70
N GLN A 72 9.83 -4.22 20.99
CA GLN A 72 10.23 -3.30 22.05
C GLN A 72 9.60 -3.64 23.40
N SER A 73 8.59 -4.52 23.44
CA SER A 73 7.98 -4.94 24.69
C SER A 73 8.89 -5.85 25.50
N GLU A 74 8.81 -5.74 26.82
CA GLU A 74 9.54 -6.61 27.77
C GLU A 74 8.89 -8.01 27.91
N GLN A 75 7.84 -8.30 27.13
CA GLN A 75 7.10 -9.57 27.20
C GLN A 75 7.86 -10.75 26.58
N PHE A 76 8.88 -10.47 25.76
CA PHE A 76 9.59 -11.47 24.98
C PHE A 76 11.08 -11.52 25.36
N SER A 77 11.69 -12.70 25.19
CA SER A 77 13.15 -12.84 25.36
C SER A 77 13.90 -12.04 24.30
N THR A 78 15.14 -11.67 24.57
CA THR A 78 16.00 -10.93 23.61
C THR A 78 16.12 -11.63 22.25
N TRP A 79 16.17 -12.97 22.25
CA TRP A 79 16.21 -13.75 21.01
C TRP A 79 14.93 -13.60 20.19
N VAL A 80 13.76 -13.66 20.83
CA VAL A 80 12.47 -13.44 20.16
C VAL A 80 12.35 -12.00 19.66
N GLN A 81 12.77 -11.01 20.46
CA GLN A 81 12.79 -9.61 20.04
C GLN A 81 13.66 -9.39 18.80
N GLN A 82 14.81 -10.05 18.71
CA GLN A 82 15.66 -9.99 17.51
C GLN A 82 14.98 -10.63 16.30
N GLY A 83 14.32 -11.78 16.48
CA GLY A 83 13.53 -12.42 15.43
C GLY A 83 12.41 -11.52 14.91
N LEU A 84 11.67 -10.86 15.79
CA LEU A 84 10.62 -9.90 15.44
C LEU A 84 11.18 -8.71 14.64
N ARG A 85 12.35 -8.18 15.01
CA ARG A 85 13.00 -7.10 14.24
C ARG A 85 13.37 -7.55 12.82
N SER A 86 13.91 -8.75 12.67
CA SER A 86 14.21 -9.31 11.35
C SER A 86 12.94 -9.53 10.52
N PHE A 87 11.87 -10.03 11.14
CA PHE A 87 10.57 -10.22 10.48
C PHE A 87 9.99 -8.88 10.00
N ALA A 88 10.04 -7.82 10.82
CA ALA A 88 9.58 -6.49 10.42
C ALA A 88 10.32 -5.94 9.19
N ILE A 89 11.61 -6.25 9.03
CA ILE A 89 12.37 -5.86 7.82
C ILE A 89 11.82 -6.59 6.59
N GLY A 90 11.57 -7.90 6.68
CA GLY A 90 10.97 -8.68 5.59
C GLY A 90 9.59 -8.17 5.20
N VAL A 91 8.72 -7.91 6.19
CA VAL A 91 7.39 -7.34 5.97
C VAL A 91 7.47 -6.01 5.21
N ARG A 92 8.42 -5.12 5.56
CA ARG A 92 8.62 -3.82 4.88
C ARG A 92 9.09 -3.99 3.43
N GLN A 93 9.79 -5.08 3.11
CA GLN A 93 10.29 -5.39 1.76
C GLN A 93 9.23 -6.09 0.89
N GLY A 94 8.07 -6.44 1.46
CA GLY A 94 7.04 -7.22 0.77
C GLY A 94 7.33 -8.72 0.74
N ASP A 95 8.32 -9.18 1.51
CA ASP A 95 8.61 -10.61 1.68
C ASP A 95 7.61 -11.22 2.68
N GLU A 96 6.45 -11.64 2.16
CA GLU A 96 5.51 -12.51 2.87
C GLU A 96 5.96 -13.97 2.70
N GLN A 97 7.00 -14.38 3.43
CA GLN A 97 7.37 -15.80 3.57
C GLN A 97 6.39 -16.54 4.47
#